data_AF-A0A660UJC4-F1
#
_entry.id   AF-A0A660UJC4-F1
#
_cell.length_a   1.000
_cell.length_b   1.000
_cell.length_c   1.000
_cell.angle_alpha   90.00
_cell.angle_beta   90.00
_cell.angle_gamma   90.00
#
_symmetry.space_group_name_H-M   'P 1'
#
loop_
_entity.id
_entity.type
_entity.pdbx_description
1 polymer ?
#
loop_
_entity_poly.entity_id
_entity_poly.type
_entity_poly.pdbx_seq_one_letter_code
_entity_poly.pdbx_strand_id
1 'polypeptide(L)'
;MAMNFVLFNPEEMRAETLGVYGHPLSQTPNMRRLAAEGVLFKNCFVQHTVCTPSRCSFTTGWYPHVRGHRTLWHLLRPHEPNLFKYLKRAGYQIIWWGKNDLLATDSFPESVTQVRGRRGRAFGRNPFDLDDPRYYTFLCEPFDGSVEEHVDYNSVADAIEFLRSNPKEPFLLF
;
A
#
# COMPACT_ATOMS: atom_id res chain seq x y z
N MET A 1 22.60 10.73 11.81
CA MET A 1 21.90 9.50 11.36
C MET A 1 20.88 9.91 10.32
N ALA A 2 20.78 9.18 9.20
CA ALA A 2 19.76 9.42 8.19
C ALA A 2 18.36 9.04 8.74
N MET A 3 17.32 9.72 8.26
CA MET A 3 15.93 9.46 8.66
C MET A 3 15.47 8.10 8.10
N ASN A 4 14.56 7.42 8.78
CA ASN A 4 13.87 6.23 8.24
C ASN A 4 12.41 6.58 7.90
N PHE A 5 11.85 5.89 6.91
CA PHE A 5 10.47 6.07 6.47
C PHE A 5 9.66 4.79 6.64
N VAL A 6 8.46 4.91 7.19
CA VAL A 6 7.46 3.83 7.23
C VAL A 6 6.18 4.35 6.59
N LEU A 7 5.80 3.79 5.46
CA LEU A 7 4.62 4.15 4.70
C LEU A 7 3.54 3.08 4.91
N PHE A 8 2.60 3.36 5.80
CA PHE A 8 1.44 2.49 6.00
C PHE A 8 0.30 2.92 5.06
N ASN A 9 0.03 2.14 4.01
CA ASN A 9 -0.95 2.47 2.98
C ASN A 9 -2.05 1.40 2.84
N PRO A 10 -3.07 1.41 3.72
CA PRO A 10 -4.20 0.49 3.64
C PRO A 10 -5.07 0.75 2.40
N GLU A 11 -5.54 -0.31 1.76
CA GLU A 11 -6.45 -0.21 0.62
C GLU A 11 -7.88 0.15 1.05
N GLU A 12 -8.55 0.99 0.25
CA GLU A 12 -9.97 1.36 0.41
C GLU A 12 -10.38 1.92 1.78
N MET A 13 -9.41 2.40 2.58
CA MET A 13 -9.67 2.99 3.89
C MET A 13 -10.30 4.36 3.75
N ARG A 14 -11.59 4.45 4.07
CA ARG A 14 -12.33 5.72 4.16
C ARG A 14 -11.95 6.50 5.41
N ALA A 15 -11.80 7.82 5.28
CA ALA A 15 -11.50 8.68 6.42
C ALA A 15 -12.61 8.61 7.47
N GLU A 16 -13.86 8.58 7.01
CA GLU A 16 -15.07 8.59 7.83
C GLU A 16 -15.21 7.33 8.69
N THR A 17 -14.51 6.24 8.40
CA THR A 17 -14.56 5.01 9.22
C THR A 17 -13.55 5.04 10.37
N LEU A 18 -12.69 6.07 10.45
CA LEU A 18 -11.66 6.16 11.47
C LEU A 18 -12.10 7.08 12.61
N GLY A 19 -11.85 6.65 13.85
CA GLY A 19 -12.15 7.44 15.03
C GLY A 19 -11.42 8.77 15.07
N VAL A 20 -10.26 8.88 14.42
CA VAL A 20 -9.46 10.11 14.35
C VAL A 20 -10.12 11.21 13.51
N TYR A 21 -11.02 10.84 12.59
CA TYR A 21 -11.85 11.77 11.80
C TYR A 21 -13.27 11.93 12.37
N GLY A 22 -13.53 11.40 13.59
CA GLY A 22 -14.78 11.63 14.32
C GLY A 22 -15.83 10.53 14.21
N HIS A 23 -15.50 9.34 13.66
CA HIS A 23 -16.46 8.23 13.65
C HIS A 23 -16.88 7.84 15.07
N PRO A 24 -18.19 7.75 15.40
CA PRO A 24 -18.66 7.60 16.77
C PRO A 24 -18.38 6.21 17.37
N LEU A 25 -18.24 5.18 16.54
CA LEU A 25 -18.08 3.78 16.99
C LEU A 25 -16.69 3.21 16.73
N SER A 26 -15.86 3.88 15.92
CA SER A 26 -14.57 3.33 15.51
C SER A 26 -13.49 3.86 16.45
N GLN A 27 -12.85 2.96 17.20
CA GLN A 27 -11.93 3.39 18.26
C GLN A 27 -10.55 3.80 17.71
N THR A 28 -10.01 3.06 16.74
CA THR A 28 -8.67 3.24 16.10
C THR A 28 -7.62 3.91 17.01
N PRO A 29 -7.32 3.36 18.21
CA PRO A 29 -6.52 4.06 19.22
C PRO A 29 -5.09 4.33 18.76
N ASN A 30 -4.49 3.40 18.01
CA ASN A 30 -3.14 3.56 17.46
C ASN A 30 -3.04 4.72 16.45
N MET A 31 -4.05 4.88 15.59
CA MET A 31 -4.09 6.00 14.63
C MET A 31 -4.34 7.34 15.33
N ARG A 32 -5.19 7.35 16.37
CA ARG A 32 -5.39 8.55 17.20
C ARG A 32 -4.10 8.99 17.89
N ARG A 33 -3.34 8.04 18.45
CA ARG A 33 -2.03 8.31 19.04
C ARG A 33 -1.05 8.88 18.00
N LEU A 34 -0.96 8.25 16.83
CA LEU A 34 -0.10 8.74 15.74
C LEU A 34 -0.46 10.17 15.30
N ALA A 35 -1.75 10.46 15.18
CA ALA A 35 -2.22 11.81 14.82
C ALA A 35 -1.95 12.84 15.92
N ALA A 36 -2.01 12.45 17.19
CA ALA A 36 -1.70 13.33 18.33
C ALA A 36 -0.19 13.64 18.44
N GLU A 37 0.67 12.72 18.00
CA GLU A 37 2.12 12.88 17.96
C GLU A 37 2.62 13.55 16.66
N GLY A 38 1.71 13.81 15.71
CA GLY A 38 2.07 14.26 14.36
C GLY A 38 1.08 15.26 13.77
N VAL A 39 0.87 15.17 12.46
CA VAL A 39 -0.02 16.06 11.70
C VAL A 39 -1.11 15.23 11.03
N LEU A 40 -2.37 15.66 11.21
CA LEU A 40 -3.54 15.08 10.56
C LEU A 40 -4.10 16.05 9.51
N PHE A 41 -4.16 15.62 8.26
CA PHE A 41 -4.76 16.40 7.18
C PHE A 41 -6.25 16.10 7.08
N LYS A 42 -7.10 17.10 7.33
CA LYS A 42 -8.56 16.97 7.16
C LYS A 42 -9.00 16.94 5.69
N ASN A 43 -8.17 17.50 4.81
CA ASN A 43 -8.42 17.61 3.37
C ASN A 43 -7.25 16.96 2.63
N CYS A 44 -7.35 15.65 2.38
CA CYS A 44 -6.36 14.87 1.65
C CYS A 44 -7.06 14.10 0.53
N PHE A 45 -6.90 14.55 -0.71
CA PHE A 45 -7.60 14.00 -1.88
C PHE A 45 -6.62 13.28 -2.80
N VAL A 46 -6.95 12.04 -3.16
CA VAL A 46 -6.22 11.26 -4.17
C VAL A 46 -6.54 11.77 -5.57
N GLN A 47 -5.60 11.61 -6.50
CA GLN A 47 -5.79 12.06 -7.89
C GLN A 47 -6.59 11.07 -8.76
N HIS A 48 -6.86 9.88 -8.25
CA HIS A 48 -7.75 8.91 -8.85
C HIS A 48 -8.30 7.97 -7.78
N THR A 49 -9.55 7.54 -7.92
CA THR A 49 -10.25 6.67 -6.94
C THR A 49 -10.05 5.17 -7.20
N VAL A 50 -9.01 4.79 -7.96
CA VAL A 50 -8.70 3.40 -8.32
C VAL A 50 -7.22 3.12 -8.02
N CYS A 51 -6.91 1.92 -7.56
CA CYS A 51 -5.61 1.52 -6.99
C CYS A 51 -4.41 1.99 -7.83
N THR A 52 -4.24 1.44 -9.04
CA THR A 52 -3.09 1.74 -9.91
C THR A 52 -2.91 3.21 -10.25
N PRO A 53 -3.89 3.92 -10.82
CA PRO A 53 -3.72 5.32 -11.16
C PRO A 53 -3.45 6.19 -9.91
N SER A 54 -4.05 5.86 -8.76
CA SER A 54 -3.79 6.54 -7.48
C SER A 54 -2.34 6.34 -7.02
N ARG A 55 -1.87 5.08 -6.99
CA ARG A 55 -0.50 4.72 -6.57
C ARG A 55 0.55 5.31 -7.51
N CYS A 56 0.31 5.26 -8.83
CA CYS A 56 1.20 5.88 -9.83
C CYS A 56 1.31 7.38 -9.57
N SER A 57 0.18 8.06 -9.35
CA SER A 57 0.18 9.49 -9.04
C SER A 57 0.92 9.81 -7.74
N PHE A 58 0.60 9.10 -6.65
CA PHE A 58 1.20 9.27 -5.33
C PHE A 58 2.73 9.11 -5.34
N THR A 59 3.25 8.14 -6.11
CA THR A 59 4.70 7.83 -6.11
C THR A 59 5.50 8.62 -7.14
N THR A 60 4.88 9.12 -8.21
CA THR A 60 5.55 9.94 -9.24
C THR A 60 5.40 11.44 -8.98
N GLY A 61 4.35 11.85 -8.26
CA GLY A 61 3.91 13.24 -8.17
C GLY A 61 3.15 13.72 -9.41
N TRP A 62 2.84 12.84 -10.38
CA TRP A 62 2.11 13.20 -11.59
C TRP A 62 0.61 13.06 -11.42
N TYR A 63 -0.16 13.94 -12.07
CA TYR A 63 -1.58 13.65 -12.29
C TYR A 63 -1.74 12.45 -13.25
N PRO A 64 -2.80 11.63 -13.10
CA PRO A 64 -3.02 10.44 -13.94
C PRO A 64 -2.99 10.70 -15.46
N HIS A 65 -3.34 11.92 -15.89
CA HIS A 65 -3.36 12.28 -17.32
C HIS A 65 -1.99 12.52 -17.94
N VAL A 66 -0.94 12.79 -17.15
CA VAL A 66 0.40 13.16 -17.65
C VAL A 66 1.03 12.01 -18.44
N ARG A 67 0.83 10.76 -18.00
CA ARG A 67 1.38 9.55 -18.64
C ARG A 67 0.37 8.46 -18.96
N GLY A 68 -0.91 8.70 -18.66
CA GLY A 68 -1.98 7.78 -19.03
C GLY A 68 -2.16 6.56 -18.12
N HIS A 69 -1.61 6.58 -16.91
CA HIS A 69 -1.96 5.59 -15.88
C HIS A 69 -3.41 5.84 -15.42
N ARG A 70 -4.40 5.26 -16.13
CA ARG A 70 -5.84 5.51 -15.91
C ARG A 70 -6.65 4.24 -15.64
N THR A 71 -6.03 3.07 -15.65
CA THR A 71 -6.69 1.78 -15.36
C THR A 71 -5.78 0.91 -14.50
N LEU A 72 -6.32 -0.19 -13.95
CA LEU A 72 -5.57 -1.17 -13.15
C LEU A 72 -4.39 -1.82 -13.90
N TRP A 73 -4.39 -1.77 -15.23
CA TRP A 73 -3.42 -2.47 -16.08
C TRP A 73 -2.26 -1.58 -16.54
N HIS A 74 -2.34 -0.27 -16.29
CA HIS A 74 -1.32 0.70 -16.72
C HIS A 74 -0.37 0.99 -15.57
N LEU A 75 0.49 0.02 -15.23
CA LEU A 75 1.53 0.13 -14.20
C LEU A 75 2.70 1.04 -14.65
N LEU A 76 3.50 1.53 -13.69
CA LEU A 76 4.74 2.27 -13.95
C LEU A 76 5.76 1.38 -14.65
N ARG A 77 6.44 1.94 -15.64
CA ARG A 77 7.47 1.28 -16.46
C ARG A 77 8.90 1.63 -15.97
N PRO A 78 9.93 0.89 -16.39
CA PRO A 78 11.29 1.07 -15.87
C PRO A 78 11.86 2.47 -16.10
N HIS A 79 11.58 3.13 -17.22
CA HIS A 79 12.10 4.49 -17.47
C HIS A 79 11.40 5.58 -16.66
N GLU A 80 10.32 5.26 -15.95
CA GLU A 80 9.49 6.24 -15.23
C GLU A 80 10.03 6.48 -13.81
N PRO A 81 9.94 7.73 -13.32
CA PRO A 81 10.37 8.07 -11.97
C PRO A 81 9.39 7.51 -10.94
N ASN A 82 9.89 7.24 -9.75
CA ASN A 82 9.04 7.00 -8.58
C ASN A 82 9.85 7.28 -7.30
N LEU A 83 9.15 7.59 -6.22
CA LEU A 83 9.72 7.87 -4.90
C LEU A 83 10.74 6.79 -4.47
N PHE A 84 10.41 5.51 -4.68
CA PHE A 84 11.25 4.40 -4.26
C PHE A 84 12.58 4.37 -5.00
N LYS A 85 12.55 4.55 -6.33
CA LYS A 85 13.74 4.68 -7.17
C LYS A 85 14.63 5.85 -6.74
N TYR A 86 14.04 7.00 -6.40
CA TYR A 86 14.82 8.14 -5.91
C TYR A 86 15.51 7.86 -4.58
N LEU A 87 14.78 7.30 -3.61
CA LEU A 87 15.35 6.95 -2.31
C LEU A 87 16.41 5.84 -2.42
N LYS A 88 16.16 4.83 -3.26
CA LYS A 88 17.14 3.76 -3.52
C LYS A 88 18.45 4.32 -4.07
N ARG A 89 18.38 5.25 -5.04
CA ARG A 89 19.57 5.94 -5.58
C ARG A 89 20.27 6.82 -4.54
N ALA A 90 19.53 7.33 -3.54
CA ALA A 90 20.08 8.07 -2.41
C ALA A 90 20.65 7.17 -1.31
N GLY A 91 20.73 5.85 -1.51
CA GLY A 91 21.33 4.90 -0.59
C GLY A 91 20.35 4.25 0.41
N TYR A 92 19.04 4.46 0.26
CA TYR A 92 18.06 3.82 1.12
C TYR A 92 17.78 2.37 0.71
N GLN A 93 17.61 1.51 1.71
CA GLN A 93 16.98 0.21 1.53
C GLN A 93 15.49 0.41 1.30
N ILE A 94 14.96 -0.06 0.16
CA ILE A 94 13.52 -0.04 -0.10
C ILE A 94 12.96 -1.43 0.16
N ILE A 95 12.16 -1.56 1.21
CA ILE A 95 11.49 -2.79 1.61
C ILE A 95 10.02 -2.67 1.23
N TRP A 96 9.53 -3.59 0.39
CA TRP A 96 8.14 -3.62 -0.08
C TRP A 96 7.48 -4.94 0.34
N TRP A 97 6.61 -4.88 1.33
CA TRP A 97 5.90 -6.05 1.87
C TRP A 97 4.39 -5.83 1.85
N GLY A 98 3.79 -5.99 0.68
CA GLY A 98 2.37 -5.77 0.51
C GLY A 98 1.92 -5.88 -0.94
N LYS A 99 0.81 -5.21 -1.24
CA LYS A 99 0.21 -5.18 -2.58
C LYS A 99 1.04 -4.32 -3.53
N ASN A 100 1.19 -4.75 -4.78
CA ASN A 100 1.87 -3.98 -5.82
C ASN A 100 0.96 -2.90 -6.41
N ASP A 101 0.08 -3.27 -7.36
CA ASP A 101 -0.77 -2.38 -8.16
C ASP A 101 -0.07 -1.11 -8.68
N LEU A 102 1.27 -1.08 -8.74
CA LEU A 102 2.06 0.11 -9.04
C LEU A 102 3.11 -0.16 -10.12
N LEU A 103 4.04 -1.08 -9.84
CA LEU A 103 5.23 -1.32 -10.65
C LEU A 103 4.98 -2.45 -11.62
N ALA A 104 5.32 -2.27 -12.90
CA ALA A 104 5.48 -3.40 -13.80
C ALA A 104 6.62 -4.30 -13.29
N THR A 105 6.58 -5.60 -13.64
CA THR A 105 7.54 -6.60 -13.13
C THR A 105 9.00 -6.20 -13.35
N ASP A 106 9.31 -5.64 -14.51
CA ASP A 106 10.63 -5.15 -14.91
C ASP A 106 11.08 -3.87 -14.16
N SER A 107 10.16 -3.19 -13.47
CA SER A 107 10.42 -1.94 -12.75
C SER A 107 10.86 -2.16 -11.29
N PHE A 108 10.65 -3.37 -10.76
CA PHE A 108 11.02 -3.74 -9.38
C PHE A 108 12.53 -3.61 -9.11
N PRO A 109 13.44 -4.17 -9.95
CA PRO A 109 14.87 -4.14 -9.67
C PRO A 109 15.44 -2.73 -9.50
N GLU A 110 14.87 -1.74 -10.20
CA GLU A 110 15.33 -0.35 -10.09
C GLU A 110 14.68 0.43 -8.95
N SER A 111 13.54 -0.03 -8.44
CA SER A 111 12.73 0.72 -7.48
C SER A 111 12.79 0.15 -6.07
N VAL A 112 12.98 -1.17 -5.93
CA VAL A 112 12.85 -1.89 -4.66
C VAL A 112 14.13 -2.67 -4.36
N THR A 113 14.55 -2.74 -3.10
CA THR A 113 15.71 -3.55 -2.67
C THR A 113 15.27 -4.94 -2.22
N GLN A 114 14.18 -5.02 -1.46
CA GLN A 114 13.59 -6.29 -1.04
C GLN A 114 12.08 -6.27 -1.28
N VAL A 115 11.56 -7.30 -1.93
CA VAL A 115 10.13 -7.49 -2.14
C VAL A 115 9.71 -8.83 -1.55
N ARG A 116 8.56 -8.86 -0.87
CA ARG A 116 7.87 -10.11 -0.55
C ARG A 116 6.46 -10.05 -1.11
N GLY A 117 6.07 -11.13 -1.79
CA GLY A 117 4.72 -11.29 -2.27
C GLY A 117 3.72 -11.51 -1.14
N ARG A 118 2.43 -11.42 -1.47
CA ARG A 118 1.34 -11.69 -0.52
C ARG A 118 1.39 -13.17 -0.11
N ARG A 119 1.36 -13.43 1.20
CA ARG A 119 1.23 -14.79 1.77
C ARG A 119 -0.11 -14.91 2.48
N GLY A 120 -0.93 -15.88 2.06
CA GLY A 120 -2.28 -16.09 2.61
C GLY A 120 -3.41 -15.62 1.68
N ARG A 121 -4.62 -15.49 2.21
CA ARG A 121 -5.81 -14.96 1.50
C ARG A 121 -6.30 -13.67 2.15
N ALA A 122 -6.85 -12.75 1.36
CA ALA A 122 -7.40 -11.48 1.85
C ALA A 122 -8.93 -11.49 1.97
N PHE A 123 -9.56 -12.39 1.23
CA PHE A 123 -11.00 -12.48 1.05
C PHE A 123 -11.41 -13.94 1.07
N GLY A 124 -12.69 -14.20 1.37
CA GLY A 124 -13.30 -15.49 1.12
C GLY A 124 -13.41 -15.78 -0.38
N ARG A 125 -14.16 -16.82 -0.72
CA ARG A 125 -14.36 -17.24 -2.11
C ARG A 125 -15.11 -16.14 -2.91
N ASN A 126 -14.73 -15.95 -4.16
CA ASN A 126 -15.58 -15.24 -5.12
C ASN A 126 -16.74 -16.17 -5.51
N PRO A 127 -18.01 -15.80 -5.25
CA PRO A 127 -19.16 -16.68 -5.51
C PRO A 127 -19.50 -16.78 -7.01
N PHE A 128 -18.87 -15.98 -7.87
CA PHE A 128 -19.09 -15.95 -9.31
C PHE A 128 -17.96 -16.67 -10.06
N ASP A 129 -18.31 -17.31 -11.17
CA ASP A 129 -17.34 -17.92 -12.10
C ASP A 129 -16.75 -16.87 -13.05
N LEU A 130 -15.60 -17.16 -13.67
CA LEU A 130 -14.81 -16.18 -14.44
C LEU A 130 -15.58 -15.58 -15.64
N ASP A 131 -16.50 -16.33 -16.22
CA ASP A 131 -17.35 -15.93 -17.34
C ASP A 131 -18.61 -15.17 -16.92
N ASP A 132 -18.93 -15.14 -15.63
CA ASP A 132 -20.02 -14.32 -15.09
C ASP A 132 -19.61 -12.84 -15.06
N PRO A 133 -20.40 -11.90 -15.62
CA PRO A 133 -20.08 -10.47 -15.60
C PRO A 133 -19.89 -9.90 -14.19
N ARG A 134 -20.45 -10.56 -13.15
CA ARG A 134 -20.31 -10.16 -11.74
C ARG A 134 -18.97 -10.59 -11.13
N TYR A 135 -18.19 -11.43 -11.79
CA TYR A 135 -16.87 -11.86 -11.32
C TYR A 135 -15.98 -10.68 -10.93
N TYR A 136 -16.03 -9.61 -11.73
CA TYR A 136 -15.23 -8.40 -11.55
C TYR A 136 -15.86 -7.36 -10.61
N THR A 137 -16.92 -7.72 -9.87
CA THR A 137 -17.49 -6.84 -8.84
C THR A 137 -16.68 -6.79 -7.55
N PHE A 138 -15.70 -7.70 -7.40
CA PHE A 138 -14.92 -7.89 -6.17
C PHE A 138 -15.77 -8.24 -4.93
N LEU A 139 -17.04 -8.61 -5.12
CA LEU A 139 -17.87 -9.15 -4.05
C LEU A 139 -17.39 -10.57 -3.73
N CYS A 140 -16.79 -10.73 -2.57
CA CYS A 140 -16.36 -12.02 -2.05
C CYS A 140 -17.14 -12.38 -0.79
N GLU A 141 -17.20 -13.68 -0.50
CA GLU A 141 -17.64 -14.17 0.81
C GLU A 141 -16.71 -13.63 1.93
N PRO A 142 -17.21 -13.56 3.18
CA PRO A 142 -16.37 -13.23 4.32
C PRO A 142 -15.14 -14.15 4.39
N PHE A 143 -14.00 -13.58 4.75
CA PHE A 143 -12.81 -14.37 5.02
C PHE A 143 -13.07 -15.32 6.21
N ASP A 144 -12.78 -16.61 6.00
CA ASP A 144 -13.10 -17.71 6.91
C ASP A 144 -11.87 -18.30 7.62
N GLY A 145 -10.67 -17.80 7.32
CA GLY A 145 -9.41 -18.27 7.88
C GLY A 145 -9.03 -17.63 9.22
N SER A 146 -7.92 -18.08 9.79
CA SER A 146 -7.30 -17.44 10.95
C SER A 146 -6.62 -16.12 10.57
N VAL A 147 -6.28 -15.31 11.56
CA VAL A 147 -5.59 -14.03 11.30
C VAL A 147 -4.20 -14.26 10.71
N GLU A 148 -3.50 -15.33 11.09
CA GLU A 148 -2.20 -15.74 10.54
C GLU A 148 -2.28 -16.18 9.07
N GLU A 149 -3.46 -16.58 8.61
CA GLU A 149 -3.70 -16.90 7.21
C GLU A 149 -4.06 -15.66 6.38
N HIS A 150 -4.26 -14.51 7.04
CA HIS A 150 -4.64 -13.27 6.38
C HIS A 150 -3.41 -12.53 5.83
N VAL A 151 -3.47 -12.13 4.55
CA VAL A 151 -2.34 -11.48 3.88
C VAL A 151 -1.85 -10.22 4.57
N ASP A 152 -2.77 -9.39 5.05
CA ASP A 152 -2.41 -8.11 5.67
C ASP A 152 -1.74 -8.33 7.03
N TYR A 153 -2.17 -9.35 7.78
CA TYR A 153 -1.53 -9.70 9.04
C TYR A 153 -0.10 -10.17 8.80
N ASN A 154 0.12 -11.02 7.80
CA ASN A 154 1.46 -11.49 7.45
C ASN A 154 2.38 -10.35 7.02
N SER A 155 1.89 -9.41 6.21
CA SER A 155 2.66 -8.20 5.83
C SER A 155 3.04 -7.35 7.05
N VAL A 156 2.11 -7.15 7.99
CA VAL A 156 2.36 -6.38 9.22
C VAL A 156 3.30 -7.12 10.17
N ALA A 157 3.15 -8.44 10.30
CA ALA A 157 4.01 -9.27 11.14
C ALA A 157 5.47 -9.22 10.64
N ASP A 158 5.67 -9.36 9.33
CA ASP A 158 6.98 -9.21 8.70
C ASP A 158 7.57 -7.82 8.98
N ALA A 159 6.79 -6.76 8.76
CA ALA A 159 7.20 -5.38 9.04
C ALA A 159 7.65 -5.19 10.49
N ILE A 160 6.92 -5.75 11.46
CA ILE A 160 7.29 -5.71 12.89
C ILE A 160 8.61 -6.44 13.14
N GLU A 161 8.80 -7.63 12.55
CA GLU A 161 10.05 -8.39 12.67
C GLU A 161 11.25 -7.60 12.16
N PHE A 162 11.12 -6.95 10.99
CA PHE A 162 12.16 -6.10 10.44
C PHE A 162 12.51 -4.93 11.36
N LEU A 163 11.50 -4.22 11.86
CA LEU A 163 11.75 -3.09 12.76
C LEU A 163 12.44 -3.56 14.07
N ARG A 164 12.06 -4.73 14.60
CA ARG A 164 12.69 -5.33 15.78
C ARG A 164 14.12 -5.79 15.54
N SER A 165 14.49 -6.11 14.30
CA SER A 165 15.89 -6.43 13.94
C SER A 165 16.83 -5.23 14.06
N ASN A 166 16.29 -4.02 14.28
CA ASN A 166 17.03 -2.78 14.48
C ASN A 166 17.99 -2.47 13.31
N PRO A 167 17.44 -2.32 12.08
CA PRO A 167 18.22 -2.09 10.87
C PRO A 167 19.09 -0.84 11.00
N LYS A 168 20.35 -0.95 10.56
CA LYS A 168 21.35 0.11 10.68
C LYS A 168 21.42 1.02 9.47
N GLU A 169 21.14 0.47 8.31
CA GLU A 169 21.07 1.22 7.06
C GLU A 169 19.76 2.02 6.98
N PRO A 170 19.77 3.22 6.38
CA PRO A 170 18.55 3.99 6.18
C PRO A 170 17.57 3.22 5.29
N PHE A 171 16.30 3.25 5.65
CA PHE A 171 15.28 2.49 4.93
C PHE A 171 13.98 3.25 4.68
N LEU A 172 13.27 2.81 3.65
CA LEU A 172 11.84 2.99 3.50
C LEU A 172 11.17 1.62 3.57
N LEU A 173 10.21 1.47 4.48
CA LEU A 173 9.34 0.30 4.60
C LEU A 173 7.96 0.67 4.06
N PHE A 174 7.52 -0.02 3.02
CA PHE A 174 6.21 0.12 2.36
C PHE A 174 5.37 -1.16 2.51
#